data_AF-A0ABD0QCS3-F1
#
_entry.id   AF-A0ABD0QCS3-F1
#
_cell.length_a   1.000
_cell.length_b   1.000
_cell.length_c   1.000
_cell.angle_alpha   90.00
_cell.angle_beta   90.00
_cell.angle_gamma   90.00
#
_symmetry.space_group_name_H-M   'P 1'
#
loop_
_entity.id
_entity.type
_entity.pdbx_description
1 polymer ?
#
loop_
_entity_poly.entity_id
_entity_poly.type
_entity_poly.pdbx_seq_one_letter_code
_entity_poly.pdbx_strand_id
1 'polypeptide(L)'
;MQARAPSTKRLYNLKWRISVNWCSSQGKDPQRCGIKSVLSILQGGLDRHISASKLKTHVAAISANHDLVEGRLVGKHNLVIRFLREYLQDLSVNVQCLEFGPADSHVVLRTWPGYVPK
;
A
#
# COMPACT_ATOMS: atom_id res chain seq x y z
N MET A 1 -9.28 23.97 8.18
CA MET A 1 -8.45 23.44 7.07
C MET A 1 -7.01 23.90 7.24
N GLN A 2 -6.09 23.05 7.72
CA GLN A 2 -4.66 23.39 7.64
C GLN A 2 -4.16 23.08 6.23
N ALA A 3 -3.79 24.12 5.49
CA ALA A 3 -3.09 23.96 4.23
C ALA A 3 -1.73 23.32 4.52
N ARG A 4 -1.60 22.01 4.22
CA ARG A 4 -0.31 21.31 4.28
C ARG A 4 0.72 22.13 3.50
N ALA A 5 1.94 22.23 4.04
CA ALA A 5 3.02 22.99 3.44
C ALA A 5 3.18 22.68 1.93
N PRO A 6 3.51 23.66 1.07
CA PRO A 6 3.60 23.47 -0.38
C PRO A 6 4.53 22.32 -0.79
N SER A 7 5.63 22.15 -0.05
CA SER A 7 6.58 21.04 -0.21
C SER A 7 5.93 19.67 0.02
N THR A 8 5.11 19.53 1.06
CA THR A 8 4.36 18.32 1.38
C THR A 8 3.30 18.01 0.32
N LYS A 9 2.60 19.03 -0.19
CA LYS A 9 1.65 18.85 -1.31
C LYS A 9 2.35 18.37 -2.58
N ARG A 10 3.48 18.99 -2.94
CA ARG A 10 4.26 18.59 -4.13
C ARG A 10 4.76 17.15 -4.03
N LEU A 11 5.24 16.76 -2.84
CA LEU A 11 5.66 15.38 -2.58
C LEU A 11 4.49 14.40 -2.72
N TYR A 12 3.32 14.72 -2.17
CA TYR A 12 2.14 13.87 -2.27
C TYR A 12 1.65 13.75 -3.72
N ASN A 13 1.62 14.84 -4.48
CA ASN A 13 1.25 14.83 -5.89
C ASN A 13 2.20 13.96 -6.71
N LEU A 14 3.52 14.02 -6.42
CA LEU A 14 4.49 13.16 -7.09
C LEU A 14 4.24 11.67 -6.79
N LYS A 15 3.95 11.34 -5.53
CA LYS A 15 3.63 9.94 -5.16
C LYS A 15 2.31 9.49 -5.75
N TRP A 16 1.30 10.34 -5.73
CA TRP A 16 0.00 10.09 -6.34
C TRP A 16 0.13 9.79 -7.84
N ARG A 17 0.97 10.54 -8.57
CA ARG A 17 1.20 10.30 -10.00
C ARG A 17 1.74 8.89 -10.29
N ILE A 18 2.54 8.32 -9.39
CA ILE A 18 3.01 6.93 -9.52
C ILE A 18 1.82 5.97 -9.41
N SER A 19 0.93 6.18 -8.44
CA SER A 19 -0.29 5.39 -8.28
C SER A 19 -1.22 5.54 -9.48
N VAL A 20 -1.37 6.75 -10.04
CA VAL A 20 -2.14 7.02 -11.25
C VAL A 20 -1.60 6.23 -12.44
N ASN A 21 -0.29 6.31 -12.69
CA ASN A 21 0.33 5.59 -13.81
C ASN A 21 0.14 4.08 -13.70
N TRP A 22 0.20 3.53 -12.48
CA TRP A 22 -0.08 2.11 -12.26
C TRP A 22 -1.56 1.78 -12.52
N CYS A 23 -2.50 2.60 -12.03
CA CYS A 23 -3.92 2.36 -12.31
C CYS A 23 -4.22 2.44 -13.81
N SER A 24 -3.64 3.42 -14.52
CA SER A 24 -3.79 3.55 -15.97
C SER A 24 -3.23 2.34 -16.73
N SER A 25 -2.08 1.79 -16.32
CA SER A 25 -1.54 0.57 -16.95
C SER A 25 -2.39 -0.68 -16.70
N GLN A 26 -3.24 -0.64 -15.67
CA GLN A 26 -4.19 -1.70 -15.32
C GLN A 26 -5.61 -1.41 -15.83
N GLY A 27 -5.83 -0.32 -16.59
CA GLY A 27 -7.15 0.07 -17.08
C GLY A 27 -8.14 0.48 -15.97
N LYS A 28 -7.63 0.92 -14.81
CA LYS A 28 -8.43 1.26 -13.63
C LYS A 28 -8.48 2.77 -13.42
N ASP A 29 -9.59 3.24 -12.86
CA ASP A 29 -9.71 4.61 -12.38
C ASP A 29 -8.85 4.78 -11.09
N PRO A 30 -7.87 5.70 -11.09
CA PRO A 30 -7.01 5.90 -9.92
C PRO A 30 -7.73 6.45 -8.71
N GLN A 31 -8.77 7.27 -8.85
CA GLN A 31 -9.50 7.88 -7.73
C GLN A 31 -10.53 6.93 -7.12
N ARG A 32 -11.00 5.96 -7.90
CA ARG A 32 -12.11 5.06 -7.55
C ARG A 32 -11.71 3.60 -7.45
N CYS A 33 -10.42 3.28 -7.50
CA CYS A 33 -9.98 1.90 -7.45
C CYS A 33 -10.27 1.26 -6.08
N GLY A 34 -10.72 0.00 -6.09
CA GLY A 34 -11.02 -0.73 -4.85
C GLY A 34 -9.77 -1.01 -4.01
N ILE A 35 -9.99 -1.42 -2.75
CA ILE A 35 -8.91 -1.65 -1.78
C ILE A 35 -7.83 -2.63 -2.27
N LYS A 36 -8.22 -3.65 -3.06
CA LYS A 36 -7.28 -4.60 -3.67
C LYS A 36 -6.26 -3.91 -4.57
N SER A 37 -6.70 -2.97 -5.39
CA SER A 37 -5.82 -2.23 -6.29
C SER A 37 -4.87 -1.31 -5.53
N VAL A 38 -5.37 -0.66 -4.46
CA VAL A 38 -4.53 0.11 -3.54
C VAL A 38 -3.46 -0.78 -2.91
N LEU A 39 -3.82 -1.96 -2.41
CA LEU A 39 -2.86 -2.89 -1.82
C LEU A 39 -1.82 -3.38 -2.84
N SER A 40 -2.22 -3.66 -4.09
CA SER A 40 -1.27 -4.01 -5.16
C SER A 40 -0.29 -2.88 -5.48
N ILE A 41 -0.72 -1.62 -5.46
CA ILE A 41 0.17 -0.46 -5.61
C ILE A 41 1.20 -0.44 -4.46
N LEU A 42 0.75 -0.68 -3.23
CA LEU A 42 1.63 -0.68 -2.06
C LEU A 42 2.61 -1.86 -2.07
N GLN A 43 2.16 -3.05 -2.50
CA GLN A 43 3.00 -4.23 -2.72
C GLN A 43 4.08 -3.97 -3.75
N GLY A 44 3.76 -3.36 -4.90
CA GLY A 44 4.79 -2.99 -5.89
C GLY A 44 5.82 -1.99 -5.36
N GLY A 45 5.51 -1.25 -4.28
CA GLY A 45 6.48 -0.47 -3.52
C GLY A 45 7.38 -1.33 -2.63
N LEU A 46 6.83 -2.39 -2.04
CA LEU A 46 7.59 -3.38 -1.26
C LEU A 46 8.57 -4.16 -2.10
N ASP A 47 8.15 -4.63 -3.28
CA ASP A 47 9.03 -5.34 -4.23
C ASP A 47 10.25 -4.51 -4.64
N ARG A 48 10.12 -3.18 -4.56
CA ARG A 48 11.20 -2.22 -4.84
C ARG A 48 12.00 -1.82 -3.59
N HIS A 49 11.78 -2.50 -2.46
CA HIS A 49 12.42 -2.27 -1.17
C HIS A 49 12.43 -0.79 -0.72
N ILE A 50 11.34 -0.05 -0.96
CA ILE A 50 11.26 1.33 -0.49
C ILE A 50 11.07 1.36 1.03
N SER A 51 11.74 2.28 1.73
CA SER A 51 11.63 2.36 3.20
C SER A 51 10.20 2.60 3.71
N ALA A 52 9.91 2.16 4.93
CA ALA A 52 8.58 2.31 5.55
C ALA A 52 8.09 3.77 5.63
N SER A 53 8.99 4.73 5.79
CA SER A 53 8.64 6.16 5.73
C SER A 53 8.15 6.58 4.32
N LYS A 54 8.78 6.07 3.26
CA LYS A 54 8.36 6.30 1.87
C LYS A 54 7.01 5.62 1.60
N LEU A 55 6.79 4.42 2.12
CA LEU A 55 5.53 3.70 1.98
C LEU A 55 4.37 4.42 2.69
N LYS A 56 4.57 4.86 3.94
CA LYS A 56 3.59 5.69 4.67
C LYS A 56 3.24 6.98 3.92
N THR A 57 4.24 7.62 3.30
CA THR A 57 4.03 8.80 2.45
C THR A 57 3.18 8.45 1.22
N HIS A 58 3.35 7.27 0.64
CA HIS A 58 2.53 6.78 -0.46
C HIS A 58 1.06 6.59 -0.04
N VAL A 59 0.83 5.94 1.11
CA VAL A 59 -0.52 5.79 1.68
C VAL A 59 -1.17 7.15 1.97
N ALA A 60 -0.43 8.09 2.54
CA ALA A 60 -0.94 9.43 2.81
C ALA A 60 -1.29 10.19 1.52
N ALA A 61 -0.49 10.03 0.46
CA ALA A 61 -0.76 10.63 -0.85
C ALA A 61 -2.01 10.02 -1.50
N ILE A 62 -2.15 8.70 -1.49
CA ILE A 62 -3.36 8.02 -1.99
C ILE A 62 -4.57 8.48 -1.17
N SER A 63 -4.50 8.42 0.16
CA SER A 63 -5.60 8.83 1.03
C SER A 63 -6.03 10.29 0.90
N ALA A 64 -5.20 11.16 0.32
CA ALA A 64 -5.53 12.57 0.10
C ALA A 64 -6.18 12.84 -1.26
N ASN A 65 -6.04 11.94 -2.24
CA ASN A 65 -6.49 12.13 -3.62
C ASN A 65 -7.51 11.08 -4.08
N HIS A 66 -7.62 9.97 -3.33
CA HIS A 66 -8.52 8.86 -3.56
C HIS A 66 -9.85 9.08 -2.84
N ASP A 67 -10.95 8.66 -3.46
CA ASP A 67 -12.28 8.66 -2.84
C ASP A 67 -12.32 7.69 -1.65
N LEU A 68 -13.41 7.73 -0.88
CA LEU A 68 -13.63 6.76 0.18
C LEU A 68 -13.73 5.34 -0.42
N VAL A 69 -12.95 4.43 0.13
CA VAL A 69 -13.02 2.99 -0.17
C VAL A 69 -13.81 2.33 0.95
N GLU A 70 -14.94 1.72 0.60
CA GLU A 70 -15.83 1.09 1.58
C GLU A 70 -16.26 2.06 2.71
N GLY A 71 -16.51 3.33 2.35
CA GLY A 71 -16.90 4.38 3.28
C GLY A 71 -15.77 4.93 4.17
N ARG A 72 -14.51 4.50 3.95
CA ARG A 72 -13.35 4.96 4.72
C ARG A 72 -12.26 5.55 3.83
N LEU A 73 -11.49 6.48 4.40
CA LEU A 73 -10.26 6.94 3.77
C LEU A 73 -9.28 5.77 3.67
N VAL A 74 -8.53 5.69 2.57
CA VAL A 74 -7.54 4.64 2.34
C VAL A 74 -6.56 4.47 3.51
N GLY A 75 -6.06 5.57 4.07
CA GLY A 75 -5.13 5.51 5.21
C GLY A 75 -5.75 5.03 6.52
N LYS A 76 -7.09 4.97 6.62
CA LYS A 76 -7.83 4.47 7.77
C LYS A 76 -8.42 3.07 7.53
N HIS A 77 -8.18 2.47 6.38
CA HIS A 77 -8.71 1.16 6.05
C HIS A 77 -7.95 0.08 6.82
N ASN A 78 -8.67 -0.85 7.47
CA ASN A 78 -8.07 -1.88 8.33
C ASN A 78 -7.01 -2.71 7.59
N LEU A 79 -7.24 -3.05 6.31
CA LEU A 79 -6.28 -3.78 5.49
C LEU A 79 -4.99 -2.99 5.22
N VAL A 80 -5.08 -1.67 5.02
CA VAL A 80 -3.89 -0.82 4.80
C VAL A 80 -3.11 -0.64 6.10
N ILE A 81 -3.81 -0.45 7.22
CA ILE A 81 -3.19 -0.38 8.55
C ILE A 81 -2.47 -1.69 8.87
N ARG A 82 -3.15 -2.83 8.64
CA ARG A 82 -2.56 -4.16 8.82
C ARG A 82 -1.36 -4.34 7.91
N PHE A 83 -1.47 -4.04 6.62
CA PHE A 83 -0.35 -4.12 5.67
C PHE A 83 0.87 -3.32 6.11
N LEU A 84 0.68 -2.07 6.56
CA LEU A 84 1.77 -1.26 7.10
C LEU A 84 2.37 -1.84 8.37
N ARG A 85 1.55 -2.44 9.25
CA ARG A 85 2.02 -3.08 10.48
C ARG A 85 2.84 -4.32 10.16
N GLU A 86 2.33 -5.20 9.30
CA GLU A 86 3.06 -6.36 8.82
C GLU A 86 4.37 -5.90 8.20
N TYR A 87 4.39 -4.96 7.25
CA TYR A 87 5.63 -4.44 6.66
C TYR A 87 6.64 -3.84 7.67
N LEU A 88 6.14 -3.13 8.68
CA LEU A 88 6.99 -2.59 9.75
C LEU A 88 7.56 -3.69 10.66
N GLN A 89 6.84 -4.80 10.83
CA GLN A 89 7.29 -6.00 11.53
C GLN A 89 8.18 -6.88 10.62
N ASP A 90 7.97 -6.83 9.31
CA ASP A 90 8.59 -7.62 8.24
C ASP A 90 9.92 -7.04 7.73
N LEU A 91 10.45 -5.99 8.34
CA LEU A 91 11.89 -5.69 8.27
C LEU A 91 12.75 -6.85 8.85
N SER A 92 12.13 -7.94 9.30
CA SER A 92 12.74 -9.20 9.71
C SER A 92 12.37 -10.43 8.86
N VAL A 93 11.45 -10.40 7.87
CA VAL A 93 11.11 -11.59 7.03
C VAL A 93 10.94 -11.19 5.53
N ASN A 94 11.07 -12.18 4.62
CA ASN A 94 11.23 -12.01 3.17
C ASN A 94 9.88 -11.93 2.42
N VAL A 95 9.74 -10.89 1.58
CA VAL A 95 8.56 -10.53 0.75
C VAL A 95 8.10 -11.61 -0.24
N GLN A 96 8.95 -12.58 -0.59
CA GLN A 96 8.57 -13.71 -1.46
C GLN A 96 7.53 -14.67 -0.84
N CYS A 97 7.16 -14.49 0.43
CA CYS A 97 6.18 -15.33 1.13
C CYS A 97 4.75 -14.77 1.11
N LEU A 98 4.53 -13.57 0.57
CA LEU A 98 3.23 -12.90 0.58
C LEU A 98 2.47 -13.13 -0.73
N GLU A 99 1.68 -14.21 -0.77
CA GLU A 99 0.73 -14.48 -1.85
C GLU A 99 -0.67 -14.00 -1.46
N PHE A 100 -1.30 -13.18 -2.32
CA PHE A 100 -2.68 -12.72 -2.13
C PHE A 100 -3.61 -13.63 -2.92
N GLY A 101 -4.28 -14.54 -2.23
CA GLY A 101 -5.17 -15.52 -2.84
C GLY A 101 -6.32 -14.86 -3.63
N PRO A 102 -6.75 -15.48 -4.75
CA PRO A 102 -7.88 -14.99 -5.51
C PRO A 102 -9.15 -15.37 -4.77
N ALA A 103 -9.79 -14.37 -4.17
CA ALA A 103 -11.07 -14.48 -3.46
C ALA A 103 -11.02 -15.22 -2.12
N ASP A 104 -10.40 -14.60 -1.12
CA ASP A 104 -11.07 -14.40 0.17
C ASP A 104 -10.30 -13.36 0.99
N SER A 105 -10.92 -12.82 2.03
CA SER A 105 -10.33 -11.78 2.89
C SER A 105 -9.20 -12.31 3.80
N HIS A 106 -8.58 -13.42 3.42
CA HIS A 106 -7.58 -14.15 4.19
C HIS A 106 -6.20 -14.04 3.52
N VAL A 107 -5.28 -13.41 4.23
CA VAL A 107 -3.84 -13.47 3.93
C VAL A 107 -3.34 -14.79 4.52
N VAL A 108 -2.89 -15.72 3.67
CA VAL A 108 -2.30 -16.99 4.11
C VAL A 108 -0.79 -16.78 4.19
N LEU A 109 -0.26 -16.76 5.40
CA LEU A 109 1.19 -16.79 5.64
C LEU A 109 1.64 -18.25 5.53
N ARG A 110 2.34 -18.64 4.47
CA ARG A 110 3.09 -19.90 4.47
C ARG A 110 4.47 -19.66 5.07
N THR A 111 4.84 -20.49 6.04
CA THR A 111 6.20 -20.51 6.58
C THR A 111 7.14 -21.12 5.55
N TRP A 112 8.35 -20.55 5.46
CA TRP A 112 9.41 -21.03 4.58
C TRP A 112 9.86 -22.44 5.03
N PRO A 113 9.94 -23.43 4.12
CA PRO A 113 10.38 -24.79 4.48
C PRO A 113 11.87 -24.85 4.92
N GLY A 114 12.61 -23.75 4.83
CA GLY A 114 14.01 -23.63 5.28
C GLY A 114 14.24 -22.83 6.56
N TYR A 115 13.19 -22.35 7.24
CA TYR A 115 13.36 -21.63 8.51
C TYR A 115 13.43 -22.61 9.68
N VAL A 116 14.64 -22.80 10.22
CA VAL A 116 14.88 -23.48 11.49
C VAL A 116 15.23 -22.42 12.53
N PRO A 117 14.39 -22.17 13.54
CA PRO A 117 14.74 -21.24 14.61
C PRO A 117 15.94 -21.78 15.41
N LYS A 118 16.89 -20.90 15.74
CA LYS A 118 18.03 -21.21 16.62
C LYS A 118 17.60 -21.31 18.08
#